data_AF-A0A3D3ZC11-F1
#
_entry.id   AF-A0A3D3ZC11-F1
#
_cell.length_a   1.000
_cell.length_b   1.000
_cell.length_c   1.000
_cell.angle_alpha   90.00
_cell.angle_beta   90.00
_cell.angle_gamma   90.00
#
_symmetry.space_group_name_H-M   'P 1'
#
loop_
_entity.id
_entity.type
_entity.pdbx_description
1 polymer ?
#
loop_
_entity_poly.entity_id
_entity_poly.type
_entity_poly.pdbx_seq_one_letter_code
_entity_poly.pdbx_strand_id
1 'polypeptide(L)'
;MDLIAGLPADTTAGFRRSLDAVAALHPANITVHTLALKKGADLFEKRENLPSAEDVAEMVAYAEQTLRTLGYKPYYLYRQKYMSGSFENVGWSRDDLDCLYNIYMMEEVHTILSLGGGGMNKVNLPDGTLRRFHNPKFPEQYIEMLPGVLEQKRALFRLMAD
;
A
#
# COMPACT_ATOMS: atom_id res chain seq x y z
N MET A 1 -0.57 -8.18 7.40
CA MET A 1 -1.94 -7.78 7.78
C MET A 1 -2.03 -6.27 7.72
N ASP A 2 -3.15 -5.69 7.30
CA ASP A 2 -3.30 -4.24 7.15
C ASP A 2 -4.39 -3.71 8.07
N LEU A 3 -4.11 -2.59 8.73
CA LEU A 3 -5.05 -1.82 9.53
C LEU A 3 -5.10 -0.40 9.03
N ILE A 4 -6.28 0.23 9.08
CA ILE A 4 -6.46 1.64 8.73
C ILE A 4 -6.97 2.36 9.97
N ALA A 5 -6.20 3.32 10.46
CA ALA A 5 -6.62 4.24 11.52
C ALA A 5 -7.39 5.42 10.91
N GLY A 6 -8.48 5.81 11.57
CA GLY A 6 -9.28 6.97 11.17
C GLY A 6 -10.44 6.64 10.24
N LEU A 7 -10.89 5.38 10.20
CA LEU A 7 -12.11 5.00 9.49
C LEU A 7 -13.36 5.64 10.16
N PRO A 8 -14.48 5.79 9.44
CA PRO A 8 -15.72 6.25 10.04
C PRO A 8 -16.12 5.42 11.25
N ALA A 9 -16.51 6.10 12.33
CA ALA A 9 -16.85 5.53 13.64
C ALA A 9 -15.71 4.80 14.37
N ASP A 10 -14.46 4.92 13.92
CA ASP A 10 -13.32 4.49 14.73
C ASP A 10 -13.29 5.28 16.03
N THR A 11 -12.91 4.58 17.09
CA THR A 11 -12.55 5.17 18.39
C THR A 11 -11.16 4.66 18.74
N THR A 12 -10.40 5.42 19.54
CA THR A 12 -9.06 5.00 19.97
C THR A 12 -9.11 3.62 20.62
N ALA A 13 -10.07 3.39 21.52
CA ALA A 13 -10.31 2.08 22.13
C ALA A 13 -10.68 0.99 21.12
N GLY A 14 -11.44 1.32 20.08
CA GLY A 14 -11.79 0.38 19.01
C GLY A 14 -10.57 -0.06 18.20
N PHE A 15 -9.75 0.90 17.78
CA PHE A 15 -8.52 0.62 17.04
C PHE A 15 -7.52 -0.22 17.88
N ARG A 16 -7.36 0.10 19.17
CA ARG A 16 -6.54 -0.69 20.12
C ARG A 16 -6.93 -2.16 20.11
N ARG A 17 -8.23 -2.45 20.30
CA ARG A 17 -8.75 -3.83 20.28
C ARG A 17 -8.45 -4.54 18.95
N SER A 18 -8.61 -3.84 17.82
CA SER A 18 -8.30 -4.41 16.50
C SER A 18 -6.82 -4.74 16.36
N LEU A 19 -5.93 -3.82 16.78
CA LEU A 19 -4.50 -4.04 16.74
C LEU A 19 -4.08 -5.22 17.63
N ASP A 20 -4.57 -5.25 18.87
CA ASP A 20 -4.25 -6.32 19.83
C ASP A 20 -4.70 -7.68 19.32
N ALA A 21 -5.92 -7.76 18.76
CA ALA A 21 -6.44 -8.98 18.18
C ALA A 21 -5.60 -9.45 16.98
N VAL A 22 -5.21 -8.54 16.08
CA VAL A 22 -4.33 -8.87 14.95
C VAL A 22 -2.95 -9.30 15.43
N ALA A 23 -2.37 -8.63 16.42
CA ALA A 23 -1.06 -8.94 16.94
C ALA A 23 -1.03 -10.31 17.65
N ALA A 24 -2.12 -10.69 18.32
CA ALA A 24 -2.30 -12.01 18.94
C ALA A 24 -2.34 -13.16 17.92
N LEU A 25 -2.65 -12.89 16.64
CA LEU A 25 -2.53 -13.86 15.54
C LEU A 25 -1.08 -14.04 15.07
N HIS A 26 -0.14 -13.29 15.64
CA HIS A 26 1.29 -13.47 15.39
C HIS A 26 1.71 -13.36 13.91
N PRO A 27 1.17 -12.42 13.10
CA PRO A 27 1.56 -12.30 11.70
C PRO A 27 3.04 -11.94 11.54
N ALA A 28 3.63 -12.28 10.39
CA ALA A 28 4.99 -11.88 10.06
C ALA A 28 5.12 -10.36 9.87
N ASN A 29 4.06 -9.72 9.35
CA ASN A 29 4.01 -8.28 9.12
C ASN A 29 2.62 -7.69 9.42
N ILE A 30 2.62 -6.45 9.91
CA ILE A 30 1.45 -5.61 10.12
C ILE A 30 1.76 -4.24 9.51
N THR A 31 0.89 -3.72 8.66
CA THR A 31 0.99 -2.34 8.18
C THR A 31 -0.13 -1.52 8.80
N VAL A 32 0.25 -0.41 9.42
CA VAL A 32 -0.68 0.58 9.95
C VAL A 32 -0.74 1.72 8.98
N HIS A 33 -1.89 1.84 8.32
CA HIS A 33 -2.22 2.95 7.45
C HIS A 33 -3.06 3.97 8.20
N THR A 34 -3.08 5.20 7.71
CA THR A 34 -3.99 6.26 8.13
C THR A 34 -4.88 6.63 6.95
N LEU A 35 -6.16 6.89 7.24
CA LEU A 35 -7.16 7.11 6.19
C LEU A 35 -6.79 8.31 5.30
N ALA A 36 -6.69 8.06 3.99
CA ALA A 36 -6.59 9.09 2.96
C ALA A 36 -7.88 9.14 2.14
N LEU A 37 -8.54 10.30 2.11
CA LEU A 37 -9.80 10.47 1.39
C LEU A 37 -9.52 10.69 -0.10
N LYS A 38 -9.94 9.73 -0.93
CA LYS A 38 -9.82 9.82 -2.39
C LYS A 38 -11.04 10.50 -3.00
N LYS A 39 -10.83 11.53 -3.83
CA LYS A 39 -11.90 12.34 -4.46
C LYS A 39 -13.02 11.56 -5.17
N GLY A 40 -12.76 10.34 -5.62
CA GLY A 40 -13.74 9.50 -6.33
C GLY A 40 -14.33 8.35 -5.49
N ALA A 41 -14.14 8.35 -4.18
CA ALA A 41 -14.74 7.36 -3.28
C ALA A 41 -16.01 7.93 -2.63
N ASP A 42 -17.03 7.11 -2.43
CA ASP A 42 -18.28 7.49 -1.75
C ASP A 42 -18.02 8.18 -0.39
N LEU A 43 -16.98 7.72 0.32
CA LEU A 43 -16.56 8.27 1.60
C LEU A 43 -16.07 9.72 1.52
N PHE A 44 -15.58 10.16 0.35
CA PHE A 44 -15.18 11.55 0.16
C PHE A 44 -16.39 12.50 0.13
N GLU A 45 -17.53 12.02 -0.37
CA GLU A 45 -18.79 12.77 -0.43
C GLU A 45 -19.53 12.73 0.92
N LYS A 46 -19.43 11.62 1.65
CA LYS A 46 -20.11 11.39 2.94
C LYS A 46 -19.11 11.34 4.10
N ARG A 47 -18.46 12.49 4.38
CA ARG A 47 -17.44 12.62 5.44
C ARG A 47 -18.03 12.69 6.86
N GLU A 48 -18.97 11.82 7.16
CA GLU A 48 -19.63 11.79 8.46
C GLU A 48 -18.86 10.87 9.41
N ASN A 49 -18.82 11.23 10.69
CA ASN A 49 -18.27 10.42 11.78
C ASN A 49 -16.79 10.03 11.62
N LEU A 50 -15.99 10.88 10.95
CA LEU A 50 -14.55 10.70 10.94
C LEU A 50 -13.96 11.11 12.31
N PRO A 51 -13.01 10.32 12.86
CA PRO A 51 -12.30 10.70 14.08
C PRO A 51 -11.52 12.01 13.89
N SER A 52 -11.22 12.69 15.00
CA SER A 52 -10.37 13.86 14.96
C SER A 52 -8.93 13.49 14.62
N ALA A 53 -8.11 14.47 14.22
CA ALA A 53 -6.69 14.24 13.99
C ALA A 53 -5.96 13.80 15.27
N GLU A 54 -6.42 14.25 16.44
CA GLU A 54 -5.89 13.85 17.75
C GLU A 54 -6.20 12.39 18.06
N ASP A 55 -7.43 11.93 17.77
CA ASP A 55 -7.80 10.52 17.92
C ASP A 55 -6.92 9.63 17.03
N VAL A 56 -6.72 10.02 15.77
CA VAL A 56 -5.86 9.27 14.83
C VAL A 56 -4.40 9.27 15.31
N ALA A 57 -3.90 10.38 15.85
CA ALA A 57 -2.57 10.44 16.43
C ALA A 57 -2.42 9.46 17.61
N GLU A 58 -3.42 9.38 18.48
CA GLU A 58 -3.42 8.42 19.60
C GLU A 58 -3.45 6.96 19.12
N MET A 59 -4.22 6.66 18.06
CA MET A 59 -4.25 5.32 17.44
C MET A 59 -2.87 4.92 16.91
N VAL A 60 -2.22 5.81 16.16
CA VAL A 60 -0.89 5.55 15.57
C VAL A 60 0.18 5.45 16.65
N ALA A 61 0.16 6.32 17.66
CA ALA A 61 1.09 6.28 18.79
C ALA A 61 0.96 4.97 19.57
N TYR A 62 -0.27 4.51 19.82
CA TYR A 62 -0.50 3.21 20.44
C TYR A 62 0.06 2.06 19.59
N ALA A 63 -0.13 2.12 18.27
CA ALA A 63 0.40 1.08 17.40
C ALA A 63 1.91 1.01 17.43
N GLU A 64 2.59 2.15 17.34
CA GLU A 64 4.05 2.20 17.45
C GLU A 64 4.53 1.60 18.78
N GLN A 65 3.98 2.05 19.90
CA GLN A 65 4.39 1.55 21.22
C GLN A 65 4.17 0.04 21.36
N THR A 66 3.00 -0.44 20.96
CA THR A 66 2.60 -1.84 21.13
C THR A 66 3.41 -2.75 20.22
N LEU A 67 3.55 -2.41 18.94
CA LEU A 67 4.29 -3.22 17.97
C LEU A 67 5.78 -3.31 18.34
N ARG A 68 6.40 -2.21 18.79
CA ARG A 68 7.78 -2.25 19.31
C ARG A 68 7.91 -3.15 20.54
N THR A 69 6.96 -3.08 21.47
CA THR A 69 6.95 -3.92 22.67
C THR A 69 6.83 -5.41 22.32
N LEU A 70 6.11 -5.72 21.25
CA LEU A 70 5.94 -7.09 20.73
C LEU A 70 7.08 -7.54 19.80
N GLY A 71 8.16 -6.76 19.69
CA GLY A 71 9.35 -7.12 18.92
C GLY A 71 9.26 -6.82 17.42
N TYR A 72 8.21 -6.14 16.96
CA TYR A 72 8.15 -5.67 15.59
C TYR A 72 9.02 -4.42 15.40
N LYS A 73 9.65 -4.33 14.23
CA LYS A 73 10.48 -3.22 13.79
C LYS A 73 9.83 -2.57 12.56
N PRO A 74 9.86 -1.23 12.42
CA PRO A 74 9.41 -0.58 11.21
C PRO A 74 10.40 -0.88 10.07
N TYR A 75 9.91 -1.28 8.90
CA TYR A 75 10.76 -1.66 7.76
C TYR A 75 10.43 -0.91 6.45
N TYR A 76 9.26 -0.27 6.36
CA TYR A 76 8.99 0.71 5.30
C TYR A 76 8.01 1.77 5.74
N LEU A 77 8.03 2.90 5.03
CA LEU A 77 7.17 4.03 5.26
C LEU A 77 6.79 4.67 3.93
N TYR A 78 5.54 5.09 3.82
CA TYR A 78 5.11 5.94 2.72
C TYR A 78 4.00 6.90 3.15
N ARG A 79 3.85 8.00 2.40
CA ARG A 79 2.80 9.00 2.63
C ARG A 79 1.88 9.07 1.41
N GLN A 80 0.57 9.05 1.65
CA GLN A 80 -0.42 9.24 0.60
C GLN A 80 -0.78 10.72 0.45
N LYS A 81 -1.07 11.15 -0.78
CA LYS A 81 -1.67 12.47 -1.01
C LYS A 81 -3.09 12.50 -0.42
N TYR A 82 -3.45 13.59 0.24
CA TYR A 82 -4.76 13.83 0.87
C TYR A 82 -5.05 13.04 2.15
N MET A 83 -4.03 12.80 2.97
CA MET A 83 -4.22 12.25 4.31
C MET A 83 -4.73 13.32 5.28
N SER A 84 -5.76 12.98 6.05
CA SER A 84 -6.19 13.76 7.21
C SER A 84 -5.00 13.87 8.19
N GLY A 85 -4.50 15.08 8.47
CA GLY A 85 -3.43 15.29 9.44
C GLY A 85 -1.97 15.04 8.98
N SER A 86 -1.72 14.68 7.72
CA SER A 86 -0.36 14.42 7.18
C SER A 86 0.43 13.32 7.92
N PHE A 87 -0.26 12.31 8.46
CA PHE A 87 0.37 11.14 9.07
C PHE A 87 1.13 10.27 8.05
N GLU A 88 1.59 9.11 8.49
CA GLU A 88 2.38 8.18 7.70
C GLU A 88 1.73 6.80 7.71
N ASN A 89 2.04 5.99 6.69
CA ASN A 89 1.70 4.59 6.67
C ASN A 89 3.00 3.81 6.89
N VAL A 90 3.04 2.98 7.93
CA VAL A 90 4.25 2.27 8.35
C VAL A 90 4.01 0.78 8.35
N GLY A 91 4.88 0.05 7.66
CA GLY A 91 4.98 -1.39 7.75
C GLY A 91 5.87 -1.81 8.89
N TRP A 92 5.38 -2.77 9.68
CA TRP A 92 6.05 -3.38 10.80
C TRP A 92 6.23 -4.87 10.54
N SER A 93 7.40 -5.40 10.84
CA SER A 93 7.76 -6.81 10.67
C SER A 93 8.52 -7.30 11.89
N ARG A 94 8.62 -8.61 12.07
CA ARG A 94 9.44 -9.22 13.13
C ARG A 94 10.19 -10.41 12.58
N ASP A 95 11.14 -10.91 13.35
CA ASP A 95 11.93 -12.10 13.04
C ASP A 95 12.65 -12.01 11.67
N ASP A 96 13.00 -10.78 11.27
CA ASP A 96 13.60 -10.43 9.98
C ASP A 96 12.77 -10.91 8.76
N LEU A 97 11.44 -11.03 8.94
CA LEU A 97 10.47 -11.40 7.90
C LEU A 97 9.87 -10.18 7.19
N ASP A 98 10.73 -9.24 6.81
CA ASP A 98 10.36 -8.06 6.05
C ASP A 98 9.68 -8.47 4.74
N CYS A 99 8.56 -7.83 4.40
CA CYS A 99 7.92 -8.06 3.12
C CYS A 99 8.66 -7.27 2.03
N LEU A 100 9.70 -7.86 1.45
CA LEU A 100 10.51 -7.22 0.40
C LEU A 100 9.67 -6.78 -0.81
N TYR A 101 8.57 -7.48 -1.10
CA TYR A 101 7.62 -7.07 -2.13
C TYR A 101 7.09 -5.64 -1.89
N ASN A 102 6.74 -5.28 -0.65
CA ASN A 102 6.26 -3.94 -0.34
C ASN A 102 7.29 -2.87 -0.69
N ILE A 103 8.57 -3.14 -0.38
CA ILE A 103 9.70 -2.26 -0.70
C ILE A 103 9.87 -2.16 -2.22
N TYR A 104 9.98 -3.30 -2.91
CA TYR A 104 10.26 -3.34 -4.35
C TYR A 104 9.20 -2.64 -5.20
N MET A 105 7.93 -2.72 -4.78
CA MET A 105 6.85 -2.03 -5.48
C MET A 105 6.98 -0.50 -5.43
N MET A 106 7.64 0.04 -4.40
CA MET A 106 7.73 1.49 -4.13
C MET A 106 9.08 2.11 -4.51
N GLU A 107 10.20 1.43 -4.29
CA GLU A 107 11.55 2.00 -4.52
C GLU A 107 11.84 2.31 -5.99
N GLU A 108 11.09 1.72 -6.91
CA GLU A 108 11.25 1.88 -8.36
C GLU A 108 12.65 1.50 -8.89
N VAL A 109 13.43 0.72 -8.12
CA VAL A 109 14.76 0.22 -8.51
C VAL A 109 14.70 -1.16 -9.19
N HIS A 110 13.57 -1.86 -9.10
CA HIS A 110 13.35 -3.15 -9.75
C HIS A 110 12.40 -3.02 -10.96
N THR A 111 12.62 -3.86 -11.97
CA THR A 111 11.62 -4.08 -13.01
C THR A 111 10.47 -4.94 -12.45
N ILE A 112 9.25 -4.44 -12.60
CA ILE A 112 8.00 -5.04 -12.15
C ILE A 112 7.17 -5.38 -13.37
N LEU A 113 6.92 -6.68 -13.59
CA LEU A 113 6.02 -7.17 -14.61
C LEU A 113 4.66 -7.47 -13.99
N SER A 114 3.59 -6.91 -14.55
CA SER A 114 2.22 -7.13 -14.08
C SER A 114 1.42 -8.01 -15.04
N LEU A 115 0.63 -8.93 -14.53
CA LEU A 115 -0.28 -9.77 -15.32
C LEU A 115 -1.73 -9.43 -14.94
N GLY A 116 -2.65 -9.51 -15.90
CA GLY A 116 -4.07 -9.19 -15.70
C GLY A 116 -4.46 -7.72 -15.91
N GLY A 117 -5.76 -7.47 -15.93
CA GLY A 117 -6.35 -6.14 -16.09
C GLY A 117 -5.95 -5.19 -14.97
N GLY A 118 -5.75 -3.90 -15.30
CA GLY A 118 -5.34 -2.86 -14.36
C GLY A 118 -3.89 -2.96 -13.87
N GLY A 119 -3.14 -3.96 -14.32
CA GLY A 119 -1.73 -4.12 -14.02
C GLY A 119 -0.88 -2.94 -14.51
N MET A 120 0.12 -2.57 -13.71
CA MET A 120 1.17 -1.61 -14.07
C MET A 120 2.49 -2.35 -14.21
N ASN A 121 3.10 -2.30 -15.39
CA ASN A 121 4.50 -2.68 -15.55
C ASN A 121 5.38 -1.46 -15.29
N LYS A 122 6.46 -1.64 -14.51
CA LYS A 122 7.51 -0.65 -14.28
C LYS A 122 8.83 -1.25 -14.76
N VAL A 123 9.56 -0.57 -15.63
CA VAL A 123 10.76 -1.14 -16.27
C VAL A 123 11.90 -0.18 -16.10
N ASN A 124 12.96 -0.63 -15.42
CA ASN A 124 14.22 0.09 -15.41
C ASN A 124 15.00 -0.29 -16.66
N LEU A 125 15.34 0.73 -17.44
CA LEU A 125 16.15 0.60 -18.63
C LEU A 125 17.65 0.70 -18.30
N PRO A 126 18.54 0.21 -19.18
CA PRO A 126 20.00 0.29 -18.96
C PRO A 126 20.52 1.72 -18.77
N ASP A 127 19.83 2.73 -19.32
CA ASP A 127 20.17 4.15 -19.17
C ASP A 127 19.76 4.74 -17.80
N GLY A 128 19.21 3.91 -16.90
CA GLY A 128 18.74 4.30 -15.57
C GLY A 128 17.35 4.94 -15.56
N THR A 129 16.66 5.02 -16.70
CA THR A 129 15.30 5.58 -16.76
C THR A 129 14.24 4.53 -16.44
N LEU A 130 13.15 4.99 -15.82
CA LEU A 130 12.00 4.15 -15.50
C LEU A 130 10.85 4.39 -16.49
N ARG A 131 10.45 3.35 -17.20
CA ARG A 131 9.27 3.36 -18.08
C ARG A 131 8.09 2.63 -17.47
N ARG A 132 6.89 3.16 -17.71
CA ARG A 132 5.63 2.60 -17.20
C ARG A 132 4.72 2.21 -18.35
N PHE A 133 4.12 1.03 -18.24
CA PHE A 133 3.23 0.46 -19.24
C PHE A 133 1.99 -0.11 -18.55
N HIS A 134 0.83 0.42 -18.90
CA HIS A 134 -0.43 0.08 -18.25
C HIS A 134 -1.20 -0.96 -19.06
N ASN A 135 -1.68 -2.00 -18.38
CA ASN A 135 -2.69 -2.87 -18.96
C ASN A 135 -4.07 -2.16 -18.91
N PRO A 136 -5.00 -2.45 -19.84
CA PRO A 136 -6.37 -1.97 -19.75
C PRO A 136 -6.98 -2.26 -18.38
N LYS A 137 -7.69 -1.28 -17.80
CA LYS A 137 -8.23 -1.38 -16.44
C LYS A 137 -9.46 -2.30 -16.37
N PHE A 138 -10.34 -2.22 -17.36
CA PHE A 138 -11.61 -2.95 -17.36
C PHE A 138 -11.42 -4.36 -17.92
N PRO A 139 -12.01 -5.40 -17.32
CA PRO A 139 -11.83 -6.78 -17.75
C PRO A 139 -12.16 -7.02 -19.22
N GLU A 140 -13.26 -6.46 -19.73
CA GLU A 140 -13.70 -6.62 -21.12
C GLU A 140 -12.64 -6.06 -22.08
N GLN A 141 -12.16 -4.85 -21.82
CA GLN A 141 -11.11 -4.22 -22.61
C GLN A 141 -9.79 -4.99 -22.53
N TYR A 142 -9.45 -5.53 -21.36
CA TYR A 142 -8.24 -6.35 -21.20
C TYR A 142 -8.30 -7.60 -22.07
N ILE A 143 -9.46 -8.26 -22.12
CA ILE A 143 -9.69 -9.46 -22.94
C ILE A 143 -9.64 -9.11 -24.43
N GLU A 144 -10.38 -8.08 -24.86
CA GLU A 144 -10.42 -7.64 -26.26
C GLU A 144 -9.04 -7.19 -26.77
N MET A 145 -8.28 -6.48 -25.93
CA MET A 145 -6.96 -5.93 -26.28
C MET A 145 -5.80 -6.83 -25.91
N LEU A 146 -6.06 -8.09 -25.51
CA LEU A 146 -5.02 -9.02 -25.08
C LEU A 146 -3.85 -9.15 -26.10
N PRO A 147 -4.09 -9.22 -27.43
CA PRO A 147 -2.99 -9.25 -28.40
C PRO A 147 -2.06 -8.02 -28.30
N GLY A 148 -2.62 -6.84 -28.08
CA GLY A 148 -1.84 -5.60 -27.89
C GLY A 148 -1.06 -5.58 -26.58
N VAL A 149 -1.67 -6.07 -25.49
CA VAL A 149 -0.98 -6.23 -24.19
C VAL A 149 0.21 -7.20 -24.32
N LEU A 150 0.04 -8.29 -25.07
CA LEU A 150 1.12 -9.26 -25.30
C LEU A 150 2.26 -8.67 -26.14
N GLU A 151 1.96 -7.91 -27.20
CA GLU A 151 3.02 -7.25 -27.98
C GLU A 151 3.73 -6.16 -27.17
N GLN A 152 3.02 -5.41 -26.34
CA GLN A 152 3.64 -4.44 -25.42
C GLN A 152 4.64 -5.12 -24.48
N LYS A 153 4.33 -6.33 -23.98
CA LYS A 153 5.26 -7.13 -23.17
C LYS A 153 6.45 -7.65 -23.97
N ARG A 154 6.24 -8.09 -25.22
CA ARG A 154 7.35 -8.48 -26.10
C ARG A 154 8.30 -7.31 -26.35
N ALA A 155 7.77 -6.11 -26.62
CA ALA A 155 8.56 -4.90 -26.78
C ALA A 155 9.34 -4.55 -25.51
N LEU A 156 8.71 -4.67 -24.34
CA LEU A 156 9.35 -4.49 -23.03
C LEU A 156 10.54 -5.42 -22.84
N PHE A 157 10.40 -6.72 -23.14
CA PHE A 157 11.51 -7.66 -22.99
C PHE A 157 12.67 -7.40 -23.96
N ARG A 158 12.38 -6.92 -25.17
CA ARG A 158 13.44 -6.50 -26.12
C ARG A 158 14.27 -5.36 -25.52
N LEU A 159 13.61 -4.37 -24.91
CA LEU A 159 14.28 -3.22 -24.27
C LEU A 159 15.15 -3.59 -23.04
N MET A 160 14.98 -4.79 -22.49
CA MET A 160 15.77 -5.27 -21.35
C MET A 160 16.93 -6.18 -21.75
N ALA A 161 16.94 -6.66 -23.00
CA ALA A 161 17.95 -7.58 -23.51
C ALA A 161 19.15 -6.85 -24.15
N ASP A 162 18.98 -5.56 -24.46
CA ASP A 162 20.01 -4.63 -24.92
C ASP A 162 20.63 -3.88 -23.72
#